data_AF-A0A7W0YMT9-F1
#
_entry.id   AF-A0A7W0YMT9-F1
#
_cell.length_a   1.000
_cell.length_b   1.000
_cell.length_c   1.000
_cell.angle_alpha   90.00
_cell.angle_beta   90.00
_cell.angle_gamma   90.00
#
_symmetry.space_group_name_H-M   'P 1'
#
loop_
_entity.id
_entity.type
_entity.pdbx_description
1 polymer ?
#
loop_
_entity_poly.entity_id
_entity_poly.type
_entity_poly.pdbx_seq_one_letter_code
_entity_poly.pdbx_strand_id
1 'polypeptide(L)' 'MHMMFGGFHLPAAKDEDIARIAAALRDKYQVNRVAPGHCTGEPAFHRFTRIWKDRYACAGVGSVIDLP' A
#
# COMPACT_ATOMS: atom_id res chain seq x y z
N MET A 1 -1.01 13.99 -2.68
CA MET A 1 -0.98 13.13 -1.47
C MET A 1 0.42 12.52 -1.35
N HIS A 2 1.22 12.86 -0.32
CA HIS A 2 2.63 12.44 -0.27
C HIS A 2 2.82 10.95 0.10
N MET A 3 2.17 10.48 1.17
CA MET A 3 2.27 9.10 1.63
C MET A 3 0.96 8.62 2.25
N MET A 4 0.62 7.35 2.09
CA MET A 4 -0.42 6.68 2.86
C MET A 4 0.15 5.55 3.71
N PHE A 5 -0.19 5.50 4.99
CA PHE A 5 0.29 4.49 5.93
C PHE A 5 -0.87 3.86 6.71
N GLY A 6 -0.72 2.60 7.12
CA GLY A 6 -1.68 1.90 7.98
C GLY A 6 -2.25 0.60 7.40
N GLY A 7 -3.32 0.10 8.01
CA GLY A 7 -4.02 -1.11 7.56
C GLY A 7 -5.12 -0.81 6.56
N PHE A 8 -5.11 -1.49 5.41
CA PHE A 8 -6.11 -1.28 4.36
C PHE A 8 -7.28 -2.27 4.38
N HIS A 9 -7.26 -3.26 5.28
CA HIS A 9 -8.33 -4.25 5.47
C HIS A 9 -8.71 -5.01 4.18
N LEU A 10 -7.71 -5.50 3.45
CA LEU A 10 -7.89 -6.23 2.17
C LEU A 10 -7.59 -7.75 2.22
N PRO A 11 -7.60 -8.47 3.36
CA PRO A 11 -7.14 -9.85 3.39
C PRO A 11 -8.05 -10.81 2.60
N ALA A 12 -9.35 -10.51 2.53
CA ALA A 12 -10.35 -11.28 1.80
C ALA A 12 -10.77 -10.64 0.47
N ALA A 13 -10.12 -9.54 0.06
CA ALA A 13 -10.45 -8.86 -1.17
C ALA A 13 -10.00 -9.70 -2.38
N LYS A 14 -10.81 -9.70 -3.44
CA LYS A 14 -10.44 -10.30 -4.72
C LYS A 14 -9.24 -9.56 -5.32
N ASP A 15 -8.43 -10.26 -6.11
CA ASP A 15 -7.29 -9.65 -6.79
C ASP A 15 -7.69 -8.43 -7.63
N GLU A 16 -8.77 -8.56 -8.41
CA GLU A 16 -9.27 -7.49 -9.26
C GLU A 16 -9.61 -6.22 -8.46
N ASP A 17 -10.16 -6.37 -7.26
CA ASP A 17 -10.45 -5.25 -6.37
C ASP A 17 -9.17 -4.63 -5.81
N ILE A 18 -8.20 -5.44 -5.39
CA ILE A 18 -6.89 -4.97 -4.93
C ILE A 18 -6.19 -4.20 -6.05
N ALA A 19 -6.19 -4.73 -7.27
CA ALA A 19 -5.60 -4.10 -8.45
C ALA A 19 -6.29 -2.77 -8.79
N ARG A 20 -7.62 -2.74 -8.78
CA ARG A 20 -8.41 -1.52 -9.02
C ARG A 20 -8.14 -0.45 -7.97
N ILE A 21 -8.11 -0.82 -6.70
CA ILE A 21 -7.80 0.09 -5.59
C ILE A 21 -6.39 0.64 -5.76
N ALA A 22 -5.40 -0.22 -5.98
CA ALA A 22 -4.01 0.19 -6.14
C ALA A 22 -3.82 1.12 -7.36
N ALA A 23 -4.46 0.83 -8.49
CA ALA A 23 -4.44 1.70 -9.67
C ALA A 23 -5.09 3.06 -9.36
N ALA A 24 -6.23 3.09 -8.68
CA ALA A 24 -6.88 4.34 -8.31
C ALA A 24 -6.00 5.20 -7.37
N LEU A 25 -5.36 4.57 -6.38
CA LEU A 25 -4.44 5.24 -5.46
C LEU A 25 -3.23 5.84 -6.21
N ARG A 26 -2.65 5.11 -7.15
CA ARG A 26 -1.51 5.59 -7.94
C ARG A 26 -1.90 6.65 -8.96
N ASP A 27 -2.91 6.38 -9.78
CA ASP A 27 -3.18 7.15 -11.00
C ASP A 27 -4.13 8.31 -10.75
N LYS A 28 -5.22 8.06 -10.01
CA LYS A 28 -6.25 9.06 -9.76
C LYS A 28 -5.88 9.97 -8.58
N TYR A 29 -5.44 9.38 -7.48
CA TYR A 29 -5.11 10.13 -6.26
C TYR A 29 -3.63 10.52 -6.16
N GLN A 30 -2.81 10.08 -7.12
CA GLN A 30 -1.40 10.45 -7.25
C GLN A 30 -0.62 10.25 -5.95
N VAL A 31 -0.85 9.11 -5.30
CA VAL A 31 -0.21 8.75 -4.03
C VAL A 31 1.23 8.36 -4.32
N ASN A 32 2.15 9.19 -3.84
CA ASN A 32 3.55 9.03 -4.20
C ASN A 32 4.20 7.83 -3.50
N ARG A 33 3.97 7.65 -2.20
CA ARG A 33 4.49 6.53 -1.39
C ARG A 33 3.39 5.80 -0.61
N VAL A 34 3.60 4.53 -0.30
CA VAL A 34 2.69 3.73 0.54
C VAL A 34 3.46 2.98 1.62
N ALA A 35 2.84 2.84 2.79
CA ALA A 35 3.30 2.05 3.92
C ALA A 35 2.17 1.18 4.49
N PRO A 36 1.71 0.15 3.76
CA PRO A 36 0.73 -0.79 4.27
C PRO A 36 1.25 -1.53 5.52
N GLY A 37 0.33 -1.92 6.39
CA GLY A 37 0.61 -2.72 7.59
C GLY A 37 -0.63 -3.47 8.09
N HIS A 38 -0.49 -4.10 9.26
CA HIS A 38 -1.58 -4.70 10.03
C HIS A 38 -2.54 -5.58 9.20
N CYS A 39 -3.77 -5.14 8.99
CA CYS A 39 -4.85 -5.89 8.37
C CYS A 39 -4.86 -5.82 6.82
N THR A 40 -3.78 -5.37 6.18
CA THR A 40 -3.75 -5.23 4.72
C THR A 40 -3.85 -6.58 4.01
N GLY A 41 -3.16 -7.61 4.52
CA GLY A 41 -3.17 -8.97 3.96
C GLY A 41 -2.15 -9.20 2.84
N GLU A 42 -1.61 -10.41 2.78
CA GLU A 42 -0.48 -10.81 1.92
C GLU A 42 -0.69 -10.54 0.42
N PRO A 43 -1.87 -10.81 -0.17
CA PRO A 43 -2.07 -10.52 -1.59
C PRO A 43 -1.97 -9.01 -1.87
N ALA A 44 -2.54 -8.17 -1.00
CA ALA A 44 -2.47 -6.72 -1.15
C ALA A 44 -1.04 -6.19 -0.97
N PHE A 45 -0.30 -6.70 0.02
CA PHE A 45 1.13 -6.39 0.16
C PHE A 45 1.90 -6.70 -1.13
N HIS A 46 1.72 -7.89 -1.72
CA HIS A 46 2.40 -8.27 -2.95
C HIS A 46 2.12 -7.31 -4.12
N ARG A 47 0.85 -6.93 -4.33
CA ARG A 47 0.49 -5.99 -5.41
C ARG A 47 1.06 -4.60 -5.15
N PHE A 48 0.97 -4.12 -3.91
CA PHE A 48 1.41 -2.77 -3.55
C PHE A 48 2.93 -2.64 -3.72
N THR A 49 3.71 -3.65 -3.33
CA THR A 49 5.15 -3.70 -3.57
C THR A 49 5.49 -3.62 -5.06
N ARG A 50 4.77 -4.34 -5.93
CA ARG A 50 5.01 -4.30 -7.39
C ARG A 50 4.69 -2.94 -8.02
N ILE A 51 3.68 -2.25 -7.51
CA ILE A 51 3.21 -0.98 -8.08
C ILE A 51 4.07 0.19 -7.62
N TRP A 52 4.41 0.27 -6.33
CA TRP A 52 5.18 1.38 -5.77
C TRP A 52 6.69 1.16 -5.78
N LYS A 53 7.18 -0.08 -5.88
CA LYS A 53 8.62 -0.41 -5.95
C LYS A 53 9.41 0.32 -4.85
N ASP A 54 10.37 1.18 -5.21
CA ASP A 54 11.21 1.94 -4.28
C ASP A 54 10.43 2.95 -3.42
N ARG A 55 9.16 3.19 -3.75
CA ARG A 55 8.23 4.06 -3.01
C ARG A 55 7.30 3.29 -2.06
N TYR A 56 7.55 1.99 -1.90
CA TYR A 56 6.86 1.13 -0.94
C TYR A 56 7.69 1.02 0.34
N ALA A 57 7.03 1.13 1.49
CA ALA A 57 7.54 0.77 2.80
C ALA A 57 6.60 -0.23 3.48
N CYS A 58 7.08 -0.99 4.44
CA CYS A 58 6.23 -1.82 5.29
C CYS A 58 6.06 -1.14 6.66
N ALA A 59 4.83 -0.89 7.08
CA ALA A 59 4.51 -0.36 8.41
C ALA A 59 4.43 -1.49 9.45
N GLY A 60 5.55 -2.18 9.64
CA GLY A 60 5.70 -3.22 10.66
C GLY A 60 5.89 -2.66 12.06
N VAL A 61 5.77 -3.51 13.08
CA VAL A 61 6.05 -3.13 14.46
C VAL A 61 7.52 -2.72 14.58
N GLY A 62 7.77 -1.54 15.15
CA GLY A 62 9.12 -0.99 15.32
C GLY A 62 9.75 -0.42 14.04
N SER A 63 9.04 -0.42 12.90
CA SER A 63 9.52 0.22 11.68
C SER A 63 9.56 1.74 11.82
N VAL A 64 10.67 2.35 11.43
CA VAL A 64 10.81 3.80 11.30
C VAL A 64 10.68 4.15 9.82
N ILE A 65 9.79 5.09 9.49
CA ILE A 65 9.53 5.51 8.12
C ILE A 65 9.80 7.00 8.04
N ASP A 66 10.90 7.36 7.39
CA ASP A 66 11.27 8.76 7.19
C ASP A 66 10.33 9.43 6.18
N LEU A 67 9.74 10.53 6.62
CA LEU A 67 8.98 11.45 5.79
C LEU A 67 9.93 12.53 5.25
N PRO A 68 9.86 12.88 3.96
CA PRO A 68 10.58 14.01 3.41
C PRO A 68 10.06 15.35 3.93
#